data_AF-A0A8T5T964-F1
#
_entry.id   AF-A0A8T5T964-F1
#
_cell.length_a   1.000
_cell.length_b   1.000
_cell.length_c   1.000
_cell.angle_alpha   90.00
_cell.angle_beta   90.00
_cell.angle_gamma   90.00
#
_symmetry.space_group_name_H-M   'P 1'
#
loop_
_entity.id
_entity.type
_entity.pdbx_description
1 polymer ?
#
loop_
_entity_poly.entity_id
_entity_poly.type
_entity_poly.pdbx_seq_one_letter_code
_entity_poly.pdbx_strand_id
1 'polypeptide(L)'
;MSNINQTKVKKKKIDIWKEKSNIFFDVLKIELILIIHKETNAIIGQKNIHESLFDLELTNKLLLEIMSYEISSKRANISDGDIQKDISIFEYDNYKIILEEGNFIRGAMILNANPSYYLHKALETFVKEYEKDNQQYLETYKRKIIKYPKFLDLVEKIIDITLVFPHIINLSHLSTSVSPYQDNMLNMATMIQKKKGKFFLSELLNQLLLKKDSNEPKEKIIANIFDLRQYGYIIPIEK
;
A
#
# COMPACT_ATOMS: atom_id res chain seq x y z
N MET A 1 16.55 -4.69 -38.82
CA MET A 1 15.37 -4.13 -38.12
C MET A 1 14.82 -5.00 -36.96
N SER A 2 15.34 -6.21 -36.69
CA SER A 2 14.82 -7.08 -35.61
C SER A 2 15.32 -6.75 -34.18
N ASN A 3 16.51 -6.16 -34.02
CA ASN A 3 17.09 -5.88 -32.69
C ASN A 3 16.41 -4.73 -31.93
N ILE A 4 15.89 -3.71 -32.62
CA ILE A 4 15.28 -2.54 -31.97
C ILE A 4 13.96 -2.92 -31.28
N ASN A 5 13.19 -3.83 -31.86
CA ASN A 5 11.92 -4.30 -31.28
C ASN A 5 12.14 -5.21 -30.06
N GLN A 6 13.17 -6.06 -30.06
CA GLN A 6 13.50 -6.90 -28.90
C GLN A 6 13.96 -6.08 -27.70
N THR A 7 14.73 -5.00 -27.90
CA THR A 7 15.17 -4.11 -26.81
C THR A 7 14.01 -3.34 -26.19
N LYS A 8 13.05 -2.86 -27.00
CA LYS A 8 11.84 -2.17 -26.51
C LYS A 8 10.95 -3.08 -25.67
N VAL A 9 10.74 -4.33 -26.10
CA VAL A 9 9.93 -5.31 -25.35
C VAL A 9 10.61 -5.68 -24.02
N LYS A 10 11.93 -5.88 -24.00
CA LYS A 10 12.68 -6.13 -22.76
C LYS A 10 12.59 -4.96 -21.78
N LYS A 11 12.72 -3.72 -22.25
CA LYS A 11 12.61 -2.51 -21.42
C LYS A 11 11.22 -2.40 -20.78
N LYS A 12 10.15 -2.56 -21.57
CA LYS A 12 8.76 -2.53 -21.07
C LYS A 12 8.51 -3.57 -19.98
N LYS A 13 9.09 -4.77 -20.12
CA LYS A 13 8.94 -5.85 -19.12
C LYS A 13 9.63 -5.51 -17.80
N ILE A 14 10.83 -4.91 -17.87
CA ILE A 14 11.56 -4.46 -16.69
C ILE A 14 10.80 -3.35 -15.96
N ASP A 15 10.20 -2.42 -16.70
CA ASP A 15 9.42 -1.33 -16.11
C ASP A 15 8.20 -1.86 -15.34
N ILE A 16 7.48 -2.84 -15.91
CA ILE A 16 6.37 -3.52 -15.22
C ILE A 16 6.84 -4.23 -13.94
N TRP A 17 8.02 -4.88 -13.97
CA TRP A 17 8.57 -5.53 -12.79
C TRP A 17 8.92 -4.53 -11.70
N LYS A 18 9.49 -3.38 -12.07
CA LYS A 18 9.80 -2.30 -11.14
C LYS A 18 8.54 -1.72 -10.52
N GLU A 19 7.51 -1.48 -11.32
CA GLU A 19 6.22 -0.98 -10.83
C GLU A 19 5.61 -1.91 -9.78
N LYS A 20 5.47 -3.21 -10.09
CA LYS A 20 4.97 -4.22 -9.15
C LYS A 20 5.82 -4.33 -7.89
N SER A 21 7.14 -4.24 -8.06
CA SER A 21 8.08 -4.25 -6.94
C SER A 21 7.92 -3.03 -6.04
N ASN A 22 7.69 -1.84 -6.62
CA ASN A 22 7.49 -0.61 -5.86
C ASN A 22 6.20 -0.68 -5.05
N ILE A 23 5.09 -1.13 -5.66
CA ILE A 23 3.82 -1.33 -4.96
C ILE A 23 4.01 -2.27 -3.76
N PHE A 24 4.66 -3.41 -3.98
CA PHE A 24 4.92 -4.38 -2.92
C PHE A 24 5.74 -3.78 -1.76
N PHE A 25 6.84 -3.10 -2.06
CA PHE A 25 7.67 -2.50 -1.01
C PHE A 25 7.01 -1.32 -0.33
N ASP A 26 6.18 -0.56 -1.03
CA ASP A 26 5.48 0.56 -0.44
C ASP A 26 4.45 0.09 0.57
N VAL A 27 3.66 -0.93 0.24
CA VAL A 27 2.66 -1.48 1.17
C VAL A 27 3.31 -2.04 2.44
N LEU A 28 4.50 -2.66 2.34
CA LEU A 28 5.28 -3.12 3.50
C LEU A 28 5.75 -2.00 4.44
N LYS A 29 5.76 -0.75 3.98
CA LYS A 29 6.17 0.40 4.81
C LYS A 29 5.00 1.01 5.57
N ILE A 30 3.77 0.73 5.14
CA ILE A 30 2.58 1.34 5.71
C ILE A 30 2.31 0.73 7.07
N GLU A 31 2.25 1.58 8.08
CA GLU A 31 1.91 1.16 9.43
C GLU A 31 0.45 1.48 9.77
N LEU A 32 0.01 2.67 9.36
CA LEU A 32 -1.31 3.20 9.68
C LEU A 32 -1.84 4.07 8.54
N ILE A 33 -3.13 3.90 8.23
CA ILE A 33 -3.89 4.73 7.30
C ILE A 33 -5.01 5.43 8.09
N LEU A 34 -5.12 6.74 7.95
CA LEU A 34 -6.14 7.56 8.60
C LEU A 34 -6.94 8.38 7.59
N ILE A 35 -8.22 8.59 7.91
CA ILE A 35 -9.06 9.62 7.31
C ILE A 35 -9.50 10.58 8.41
N ILE A 36 -9.21 11.86 8.21
CA ILE A 36 -9.50 12.93 9.16
C ILE A 36 -10.49 13.90 8.52
N HIS A 37 -11.63 14.15 9.15
CA HIS A 37 -12.60 15.13 8.66
C HIS A 37 -12.08 16.57 8.85
N LYS A 38 -12.11 17.42 7.81
CA LYS A 38 -11.42 18.72 7.83
C LYS A 38 -11.96 19.72 8.84
N GLU A 39 -13.28 19.80 8.96
CA GLU A 39 -13.92 20.80 9.83
C GLU A 39 -13.86 20.43 11.32
N THR A 40 -13.96 19.14 11.62
CA THR A 40 -14.08 18.65 13.00
C THR A 40 -12.78 18.08 13.53
N ASN A 41 -11.83 17.80 12.62
CA ASN A 41 -10.61 17.05 12.84
C ASN A 41 -10.80 15.67 13.50
N ALA A 42 -12.00 15.10 13.39
CA ALA A 42 -12.28 13.76 13.88
C ALA A 42 -11.68 12.71 12.93
N ILE A 43 -11.10 11.64 13.48
CA ILE A 43 -10.79 10.42 12.72
C ILE A 43 -12.12 9.75 12.36
N ILE A 44 -12.38 9.61 11.06
CA ILE A 44 -13.57 8.96 10.53
C ILE A 44 -13.26 7.62 9.86
N GLY A 45 -11.99 7.30 9.65
CA GLY A 45 -11.51 6.01 9.18
C GLY A 45 -10.10 5.74 9.67
N GLN A 46 -9.83 4.51 10.10
CA GLN A 46 -8.52 4.07 10.57
C GLN A 46 -8.29 2.62 10.19
N LYS A 47 -7.13 2.32 9.60
CA LYS A 47 -6.64 0.94 9.41
C LYS A 47 -5.19 0.85 9.89
N ASN A 48 -4.98 0.06 10.94
CA ASN A 48 -3.66 -0.42 11.31
C ASN A 48 -3.30 -1.59 10.37
N ILE A 49 -2.11 -1.53 9.77
CA ILE A 49 -1.60 -2.58 8.90
C ILE A 49 -0.92 -3.68 9.73
N HIS A 50 -0.18 -3.27 10.76
CA HIS A 50 0.47 -4.15 11.71
C HIS A 50 -0.22 -4.09 13.08
N GLU A 51 -0.32 -5.25 13.75
CA GLU A 51 -1.21 -5.46 14.90
C GLU A 51 -0.75 -4.84 16.22
N SER A 52 0.37 -4.10 16.27
CA SER A 52 1.04 -3.84 17.54
C SER A 52 1.75 -2.50 17.72
N LEU A 53 1.57 -1.49 16.86
CA LEU A 53 2.38 -0.27 16.96
C LEU A 53 1.61 1.01 17.35
N PHE A 54 0.33 1.11 17.03
CA PHE A 54 -0.44 2.34 17.23
C PHE A 54 -1.54 2.15 18.28
N ASP A 55 -1.20 2.47 19.54
CA ASP A 55 -2.20 2.66 20.57
C ASP A 55 -2.93 4.02 20.40
N LEU A 56 -3.94 4.25 21.25
CA LEU A 56 -4.72 5.49 21.22
C LEU A 56 -3.86 6.72 21.53
N GLU A 57 -2.84 6.57 22.38
CA GLU A 57 -1.96 7.69 22.78
C GLU A 57 -1.09 8.15 21.62
N LEU A 58 -0.41 7.22 20.93
CA LEU A 58 0.42 7.50 19.77
C LEU A 58 -0.42 8.06 18.62
N THR A 59 -1.61 7.50 18.39
CA THR A 59 -2.56 8.02 17.39
C THR A 59 -2.93 9.48 17.68
N ASN A 60 -3.23 9.81 18.94
CA ASN A 60 -3.56 11.18 19.34
C ASN A 60 -2.37 12.14 19.19
N LYS A 61 -1.15 11.70 19.53
CA LYS A 61 0.08 12.48 19.33
C LYS A 61 0.31 12.78 17.84
N LEU A 62 0.15 11.78 16.97
CA LEU A 62 0.24 11.95 15.53
C LEU A 62 -0.78 12.93 14.97
N LEU A 63 -2.03 12.89 15.47
CA LEU A 63 -3.05 13.86 15.05
C LEU A 63 -2.67 15.30 15.41
N LEU A 64 -2.14 15.52 16.62
CA LEU A 64 -1.67 16.83 17.04
C LEU A 64 -0.53 17.33 16.14
N GLU A 65 0.37 16.44 15.71
CA GLU A 65 1.45 16.79 14.80
C GLU A 65 0.96 17.09 13.38
N ILE A 66 0.02 16.30 12.86
CA ILE A 66 -0.62 16.57 11.56
C ILE A 66 -1.27 17.98 11.58
N MET A 67 -1.95 18.32 12.68
CA MET A 67 -2.54 19.65 12.85
C MET A 67 -1.49 20.76 12.95
N SER A 68 -0.39 20.53 13.67
CA SER A 68 0.66 21.54 13.85
C SER A 68 1.38 21.84 12.52
N TYR A 69 1.67 20.80 11.74
CA TYR A 69 2.27 20.90 10.40
C TYR A 69 1.40 21.74 9.46
N GLU A 70 0.08 21.61 9.51
CA GLU A 70 -0.79 22.46 8.71
C GLU A 70 -0.73 23.93 9.10
N ILE A 71 -0.70 24.21 10.41
CA ILE A 71 -0.64 25.59 10.90
C ILE A 71 0.68 26.24 10.44
N SER A 72 1.79 25.49 10.40
CA SER A 72 3.07 26.00 9.92
C SER A 72 3.13 26.10 8.39
N SER A 73 2.64 25.10 7.65
CA SER A 73 2.63 25.08 6.18
C SER A 73 1.72 26.17 5.58
N LYS A 74 0.52 26.39 6.15
CA LYS A 74 -0.38 27.49 5.73
C LYS A 74 0.21 28.87 5.97
N ARG A 75 1.13 29.02 6.95
CA ARG A 75 1.87 30.27 7.16
C ARG A 75 3.01 30.46 6.17
N ALA A 76 3.65 29.38 5.72
CA ALA A 76 4.75 29.43 4.75
C ALA A 76 4.29 29.72 3.32
N ASN A 77 3.13 29.18 2.91
CA ASN A 77 2.55 29.36 1.56
C ASN A 77 2.00 30.78 1.29
N ILE A 78 2.07 31.70 2.26
CA ILE A 78 1.72 33.12 2.06
C ILE A 78 2.92 33.89 1.47
N SER A 79 4.13 33.29 1.43
CA SER A 79 5.38 34.03 1.20
C SER A 79 6.08 33.78 -0.14
N ASP A 80 5.90 32.66 -0.85
CA ASP A 80 6.69 32.40 -2.07
C ASP A 80 5.90 31.69 -3.18
N GLY A 81 5.95 32.29 -4.37
CA GLY A 81 5.13 31.99 -5.54
C GLY A 81 5.74 30.98 -6.52
N ASP A 82 6.38 29.91 -6.04
CA ASP A 82 6.89 28.82 -6.89
C ASP A 82 6.65 27.46 -6.21
N ILE A 83 5.51 26.83 -6.49
CA ILE A 83 5.17 25.51 -5.92
C ILE A 83 5.39 24.46 -7.02
N GLN A 84 6.59 23.91 -7.09
CA GLN A 84 6.70 22.48 -7.40
C GLN A 84 5.82 21.77 -6.37
N LYS A 85 4.91 20.88 -6.82
CA LYS A 85 4.10 20.03 -5.93
C LYS A 85 5.05 19.10 -5.17
N ASP A 86 5.72 19.63 -4.16
CA ASP A 86 6.50 18.87 -3.22
C ASP A 86 5.52 17.98 -2.46
N ILE A 87 5.74 16.69 -2.61
CA ILE A 87 5.07 15.63 -1.87
C ILE A 87 5.10 16.07 -0.40
N SER A 88 3.93 16.23 0.21
CA SER A 88 3.82 16.69 1.60
C SER A 88 4.23 15.55 2.54
N ILE A 89 5.53 15.29 2.62
CA ILE A 89 6.17 14.36 3.55
C ILE A 89 6.70 15.19 4.72
N PHE A 90 6.32 14.81 5.93
CA PHE A 90 7.03 15.28 7.12
C PHE A 90 7.41 14.10 8.00
N GLU A 91 8.40 14.34 8.86
CA GLU A 91 9.00 13.32 9.71
C GLU A 91 8.56 13.53 11.15
N TYR A 92 8.11 12.45 11.79
CA TYR A 92 7.78 12.45 13.21
C TYR A 92 8.39 11.21 13.86
N ASP A 93 9.32 11.43 14.79
CA ASP A 93 10.15 10.38 15.38
C ASP A 93 10.80 9.50 14.29
N ASN A 94 10.50 8.20 14.24
CA ASN A 94 11.03 7.27 13.24
C ASN A 94 10.09 7.06 12.04
N TYR A 95 9.00 7.82 11.96
CA TYR A 95 7.99 7.68 10.93
C TYR A 95 8.03 8.80 9.89
N LYS A 96 7.68 8.46 8.66
CA LYS A 96 7.37 9.40 7.58
C LYS A 96 5.85 9.47 7.44
N ILE A 97 5.31 10.66 7.36
CA ILE A 97 3.87 10.87 7.22
C ILE A 97 3.64 11.53 5.87
N ILE A 98 2.84 10.88 5.03
CA ILE A 98 2.31 11.51 3.82
C ILE A 98 0.89 11.98 4.08
N LEU A 99 0.61 13.21 3.66
CA LEU A 99 -0.71 13.82 3.73
C LEU A 99 -1.21 14.16 2.33
N GLU A 100 -2.49 13.92 2.11
CA GLU A 100 -3.22 14.44 0.96
C GLU A 100 -4.48 15.15 1.45
N GLU A 101 -4.71 16.35 0.94
CA GLU A 101 -5.89 17.14 1.22
C GLU A 101 -7.00 16.92 0.18
N GLY A 102 -8.19 16.59 0.65
CA GLY A 102 -9.44 16.71 -0.10
C GLY A 102 -10.22 17.98 0.27
N ASN A 103 -11.43 18.10 -0.24
CA ASN A 103 -12.35 19.19 0.09
C ASN A 103 -12.90 19.07 1.53
N PHE A 104 -13.24 17.86 1.96
CA PHE A 104 -13.88 17.55 3.23
C PHE A 104 -13.01 16.68 4.16
N ILE A 105 -12.05 15.94 3.61
CA ILE A 105 -11.19 15.04 4.40
C ILE A 105 -9.70 15.31 4.15
N ARG A 106 -8.88 14.73 5.03
CA ARG A 106 -7.46 14.51 4.82
C ARG A 106 -7.20 13.02 4.89
N GLY A 107 -6.49 12.51 3.90
CA GLY A 107 -5.90 11.18 3.96
C GLY A 107 -4.50 11.29 4.55
N ALA A 108 -4.17 10.44 5.51
CA ALA A 108 -2.81 10.32 6.03
C ALA A 108 -2.35 8.86 5.96
N MET A 109 -1.09 8.66 5.60
CA MET A 109 -0.41 7.38 5.83
C MET A 109 0.85 7.61 6.64
N ILE A 110 1.01 6.78 7.66
CA ILE A 110 2.19 6.74 8.53
C ILE A 110 3.02 5.56 8.06
N LEU A 111 4.29 5.83 7.78
CA LEU A 111 5.22 4.92 7.13
C LEU A 111 6.50 4.77 7.95
N ASN A 112 7.10 3.59 7.96
CA ASN A 112 8.40 3.35 8.60
C ASN A 112 9.61 3.68 7.70
N ALA A 113 9.38 4.15 6.47
CA ALA A 113 10.40 4.55 5.51
C ALA A 113 9.83 5.52 4.46
N ASN A 114 10.70 6.04 3.59
CA ASN A 114 10.28 6.99 2.55
C ASN A 114 9.28 6.34 1.56
N PRO A 115 8.16 7.03 1.26
CA PRO A 115 7.20 6.61 0.26
C PRO A 115 7.83 6.65 -1.14
N SER A 116 7.36 5.80 -2.05
CA SER A 116 7.57 6.08 -3.47
C SER A 116 6.52 7.06 -4.01
N TYR A 117 6.78 7.59 -5.19
CA TYR A 117 5.80 8.38 -5.94
C TYR A 117 4.47 7.64 -6.17
N TYR A 118 4.51 6.32 -6.34
CA TYR A 118 3.31 5.49 -6.56
C TYR A 118 2.41 5.48 -5.32
N LEU A 119 2.99 5.35 -4.12
CA LEU A 119 2.22 5.37 -2.88
C LEU A 119 1.55 6.73 -2.65
N HIS A 120 2.25 7.83 -2.95
CA HIS A 120 1.64 9.15 -2.89
C HIS A 120 0.48 9.28 -3.88
N LYS A 121 0.65 8.81 -5.12
CA LYS A 121 -0.44 8.81 -6.12
C LYS A 121 -1.60 7.91 -5.74
N ALA A 122 -1.34 6.79 -5.05
CA ALA A 122 -2.37 5.94 -4.50
C ALA A 122 -3.15 6.69 -3.40
N LEU A 123 -2.49 7.42 -2.50
CA LEU A 123 -3.14 8.26 -1.50
C LEU A 123 -3.98 9.37 -2.14
N GLU A 124 -3.45 10.06 -3.15
CA GLU A 124 -4.19 11.09 -3.92
C GLU A 124 -5.47 10.53 -4.52
N THR A 125 -5.37 9.37 -5.17
CA THR A 125 -6.51 8.69 -5.79
C THR A 125 -7.51 8.23 -4.74
N PHE A 126 -7.01 7.70 -3.62
CA PHE A 126 -7.82 7.25 -2.50
C PHE A 126 -8.66 8.38 -1.92
N VAL A 127 -8.06 9.54 -1.62
CA VAL A 127 -8.78 10.69 -1.07
C VAL A 127 -9.88 11.16 -2.04
N LYS A 128 -9.56 11.27 -3.33
CA LYS A 128 -10.53 11.69 -4.36
C LYS A 128 -11.71 10.74 -4.48
N GLU A 129 -11.45 9.44 -4.60
CA GLU A 129 -12.52 8.44 -4.72
C GLU A 129 -13.31 8.31 -3.41
N TYR A 130 -12.66 8.44 -2.25
CA TYR A 130 -13.35 8.43 -0.96
C TYR A 130 -14.32 9.59 -0.86
N GLU A 131 -13.91 10.83 -1.19
CA GLU A 131 -14.81 11.98 -1.16
C GLU A 131 -15.97 11.84 -2.14
N LYS A 132 -15.68 11.41 -3.35
CA LYS A 132 -16.70 11.18 -4.37
C LYS A 132 -17.76 10.17 -3.91
N ASP A 133 -17.33 9.06 -3.31
CA ASP A 133 -18.23 8.02 -2.82
C ASP A 133 -19.00 8.44 -1.54
N ASN A 134 -18.55 9.50 -0.85
CA ASN A 134 -19.04 9.90 0.47
C ASN A 134 -19.53 11.35 0.56
N GLN A 135 -19.62 12.07 -0.55
CA GLN A 135 -19.76 13.54 -0.53
C GLN A 135 -20.91 14.02 0.37
N GLN A 136 -22.11 13.46 0.18
CA GLN A 136 -23.29 13.84 0.96
C GLN A 136 -23.12 13.62 2.47
N TYR A 137 -22.41 12.55 2.85
CA TYR A 137 -22.14 12.24 4.25
C TYR A 137 -21.11 13.21 4.84
N LEU A 138 -20.06 13.51 4.10
CA LEU A 138 -18.99 14.40 4.54
C LEU A 138 -19.50 15.84 4.71
N GLU A 139 -20.32 16.34 3.79
CA GLU A 139 -20.95 17.67 3.89
C GLU A 139 -21.85 17.83 5.13
N THR A 140 -22.46 16.73 5.60
CA THR A 140 -23.41 16.75 6.72
C THR A 140 -22.87 16.09 7.98
N TYR A 141 -21.55 15.88 8.06
CA TYR A 141 -20.93 15.12 9.13
C TYR A 141 -21.07 15.82 10.50
N LYS A 142 -21.98 15.31 11.34
CA LYS A 142 -22.26 15.82 12.69
C LYS A 142 -21.61 14.97 13.80
N ARG A 143 -20.38 14.48 13.59
CA ARG A 143 -19.62 13.69 14.58
C ARG A 143 -20.31 12.39 15.04
N LYS A 144 -21.23 11.84 14.25
CA LYS A 144 -21.82 10.53 14.55
C LYS A 144 -20.86 9.44 14.09
N ILE A 145 -20.52 8.51 14.97
CA ILE A 145 -19.74 7.31 14.63
C ILE A 145 -20.61 6.44 13.73
N ILE A 146 -20.43 6.57 12.43
CA ILE A 146 -21.00 5.64 11.47
C ILE A 146 -19.86 4.70 11.08
N LYS A 147 -20.03 3.41 11.39
CA LYS A 147 -19.15 2.36 10.85
C LYS A 147 -19.28 2.45 9.33
N TYR A 148 -18.23 2.90 8.67
CA TYR A 148 -18.26 3.04 7.22
C TYR A 148 -17.79 1.74 6.57
N PRO A 149 -18.70 0.95 5.97
CA PRO A 149 -18.36 -0.39 5.49
C PRO A 149 -17.41 -0.39 4.29
N LYS A 150 -17.26 0.73 3.55
CA LYS A 150 -16.46 0.76 2.30
C LYS A 150 -15.06 1.37 2.44
N PHE A 151 -14.68 1.85 3.62
CA PHE A 151 -13.33 2.41 3.82
C PHE A 151 -12.27 1.35 3.52
N LEU A 152 -12.44 0.14 4.07
CA LEU A 152 -11.50 -0.96 3.88
C LEU A 152 -11.49 -1.43 2.42
N ASP A 153 -12.66 -1.60 1.80
CA ASP A 153 -12.76 -1.97 0.38
C ASP A 153 -11.98 -1.01 -0.53
N LEU A 154 -12.07 0.30 -0.26
CA LEU A 154 -11.37 1.31 -1.05
C LEU A 154 -9.86 1.30 -0.80
N VAL A 155 -9.45 1.11 0.46
CA VAL A 155 -8.04 0.93 0.82
C VAL A 155 -7.47 -0.30 0.11
N GLU A 156 -8.17 -1.42 0.13
CA GLU A 156 -7.73 -2.65 -0.54
C GLU A 156 -7.69 -2.48 -2.06
N LYS A 157 -8.69 -1.83 -2.64
CA LYS A 157 -8.76 -1.60 -4.09
C LYS A 157 -7.63 -0.71 -4.62
N ILE A 158 -7.27 0.35 -3.88
CA ILE A 158 -6.33 1.39 -4.37
C ILE A 158 -4.91 1.15 -3.87
N ILE A 159 -4.75 0.74 -2.62
CA ILE A 159 -3.45 0.63 -1.95
C ILE A 159 -2.97 -0.83 -1.93
N ASP A 160 -3.88 -1.79 -2.08
CA ASP A 160 -3.60 -3.23 -2.08
C ASP A 160 -2.93 -3.71 -0.78
N ILE A 161 -3.47 -3.26 0.36
CA ILE A 161 -2.96 -3.62 1.70
C ILE A 161 -2.94 -5.12 1.96
N THR A 162 -3.72 -5.91 1.20
CA THR A 162 -3.74 -7.37 1.36
C THR A 162 -2.39 -8.02 1.07
N LEU A 163 -1.45 -7.35 0.41
CA LEU A 163 -0.08 -7.82 0.18
C LEU A 163 0.70 -8.10 1.47
N VAL A 164 0.36 -7.43 2.58
CA VAL A 164 0.97 -7.69 3.90
C VAL A 164 0.23 -8.76 4.70
N PHE A 165 -0.94 -9.23 4.26
CA PHE A 165 -1.72 -10.20 5.01
C PHE A 165 -1.14 -11.61 4.87
N PRO A 166 -1.48 -12.53 5.79
CA PRO A 166 -1.21 -13.95 5.57
C PRO A 166 -1.97 -14.44 4.34
N HIS A 167 -1.34 -15.33 3.59
CA HIS A 167 -1.89 -15.95 2.38
C HIS A 167 -1.90 -17.48 2.50
N ILE A 168 -2.72 -18.09 1.64
CA ILE A 168 -2.74 -19.52 1.35
C ILE A 168 -2.73 -19.76 -0.16
N ILE A 169 -2.31 -20.96 -0.54
CA ILE A 169 -2.46 -21.47 -1.89
C ILE A 169 -3.91 -21.87 -2.10
N ASN A 170 -4.43 -21.43 -3.23
CA ASN A 170 -5.71 -21.85 -3.73
C ASN A 170 -5.56 -23.16 -4.52
N LEU A 171 -5.95 -24.26 -3.88
CA LEU A 171 -5.79 -25.60 -4.46
C LEU A 171 -6.65 -25.80 -5.73
N SER A 172 -7.73 -25.02 -5.92
CA SER A 172 -8.61 -25.16 -7.09
C SER A 172 -7.95 -24.70 -8.40
N HIS A 173 -6.86 -23.92 -8.33
CA HIS A 173 -6.12 -23.42 -9.49
C HIS A 173 -4.85 -24.21 -9.82
N LEU A 174 -4.53 -25.27 -9.07
CA LEU A 174 -3.31 -26.04 -9.32
C LEU A 174 -3.35 -26.86 -10.63
N SER A 175 -4.52 -27.00 -11.27
CA SER A 175 -4.66 -27.70 -12.56
C SER A 175 -4.38 -26.82 -13.79
N THR A 176 -4.18 -25.51 -13.61
CA THR A 176 -3.86 -24.59 -14.71
C THR A 176 -2.37 -24.50 -14.98
N SER A 177 -1.99 -24.44 -16.26
CA SER A 177 -0.58 -24.40 -16.70
C SER A 177 0.11 -23.10 -16.26
N VAL A 178 0.90 -23.17 -15.19
CA VAL A 178 1.87 -22.13 -14.81
C VAL A 178 3.22 -22.36 -15.49
N SER A 179 4.06 -21.33 -15.55
CA SER A 179 5.44 -21.53 -15.98
C SER A 179 6.24 -22.40 -14.98
N PRO A 180 7.28 -23.14 -15.41
CA PRO A 180 8.12 -23.92 -14.48
C PRO A 180 8.71 -23.08 -13.33
N TYR A 181 8.95 -21.79 -13.60
CA TYR A 181 9.44 -20.85 -12.59
C TYR A 181 8.38 -20.54 -11.53
N GLN A 182 7.14 -20.29 -11.94
CA GLN A 182 6.01 -20.10 -11.03
C GLN A 182 5.64 -21.38 -10.29
N ASP A 183 5.75 -22.55 -10.93
CA ASP A 183 5.55 -23.84 -10.27
C ASP A 183 6.52 -24.03 -9.10
N ASN A 184 7.81 -23.70 -9.30
CA ASN A 184 8.80 -23.69 -8.23
C ASN A 184 8.42 -22.75 -7.07
N MET A 185 7.84 -21.58 -7.38
CA MET A 185 7.34 -20.66 -6.34
C MET A 185 6.16 -21.24 -5.58
N LEU A 186 5.20 -21.86 -6.26
CA LEU A 186 4.04 -22.50 -5.65
C LEU A 186 4.46 -23.71 -4.79
N ASN A 187 5.44 -24.49 -5.22
CA ASN A 187 6.01 -25.57 -4.43
C ASN A 187 6.64 -25.03 -3.13
N MET A 188 7.37 -23.93 -3.20
CA MET A 188 7.95 -23.28 -2.02
C MET A 188 6.87 -22.73 -1.07
N ALA A 189 5.88 -22.02 -1.60
CA ALA A 189 4.73 -21.55 -0.83
C ALA A 189 3.98 -22.71 -0.16
N THR A 190 3.81 -23.84 -0.87
CA THR A 190 3.17 -25.07 -0.35
C THR A 190 3.95 -25.61 0.83
N MET A 191 5.29 -25.65 0.74
CA MET A 191 6.14 -26.11 1.84
C MET A 191 6.03 -25.20 3.07
N ILE A 192 5.99 -23.89 2.90
CA ILE A 192 5.82 -22.94 4.02
C ILE A 192 4.44 -23.13 4.64
N GLN A 193 3.38 -23.17 3.82
CA GLN A 193 2.01 -23.38 4.26
C GLN A 193 1.83 -24.71 5.00
N LYS A 194 2.39 -25.81 4.52
CA LYS A 194 2.32 -27.11 5.21
C LYS A 194 2.91 -27.06 6.62
N LYS A 195 3.90 -26.20 6.85
CA LYS A 195 4.54 -26.04 8.17
C LYS A 195 3.77 -25.10 9.11
N LYS A 196 3.17 -24.03 8.58
CA LYS A 196 2.62 -22.92 9.38
C LYS A 196 1.11 -22.70 9.22
N GLY A 197 0.44 -23.45 8.35
CA GLY A 197 -0.96 -23.27 7.95
C GLY A 197 -1.19 -22.10 6.97
N LYS A 198 -0.34 -21.07 7.01
CA LYS A 198 -0.38 -19.85 6.17
C LYS A 198 1.03 -19.30 5.98
N PHE A 199 1.20 -18.33 5.08
CA PHE A 199 2.50 -17.68 4.86
C PHE A 199 2.34 -16.19 4.52
N PHE A 200 3.38 -15.39 4.77
CA PHE A 200 3.44 -14.02 4.27
C PHE A 200 4.19 -13.98 2.93
N LEU A 201 3.83 -13.06 2.04
CA LEU A 201 4.54 -12.89 0.77
C LEU A 201 6.01 -12.48 0.98
N SER A 202 6.31 -11.72 2.04
CA SER A 202 7.67 -11.38 2.44
C SER A 202 8.49 -12.62 2.84
N GLU A 203 7.88 -13.59 3.53
CA GLU A 203 8.52 -14.86 3.86
C GLU A 203 8.81 -15.67 2.60
N LEU A 204 7.83 -15.79 1.69
CA LEU A 204 8.02 -16.47 0.41
C LEU A 204 9.15 -15.84 -0.41
N LEU A 205 9.15 -14.51 -0.53
CA LEU A 205 10.20 -13.76 -1.22
C LEU A 205 11.58 -14.05 -0.62
N ASN A 206 11.71 -14.02 0.71
CA ASN A 206 12.97 -14.29 1.38
C ASN A 206 13.47 -15.73 1.11
N GLN A 207 12.58 -16.73 1.16
CA GLN A 207 12.94 -18.11 0.85
C GLN A 207 13.40 -18.29 -0.61
N LEU A 208 12.72 -17.63 -1.56
CA LEU A 208 13.07 -17.66 -2.97
C LEU A 208 14.43 -16.97 -3.24
N LEU A 209 14.71 -15.86 -2.56
CA LEU A 209 15.99 -15.15 -2.65
C LEU A 209 17.15 -15.96 -2.05
N LEU A 210 16.91 -16.69 -0.95
CA LEU A 210 17.92 -17.52 -0.29
C LEU A 210 18.30 -18.75 -1.10
N LYS A 211 17.39 -19.27 -1.94
CA LYS A 211 17.64 -20.46 -2.77
C LYS A 211 18.69 -20.25 -3.87
N LYS A 212 19.21 -19.02 -4.05
CA LYS A 212 20.44 -18.59 -4.75
C LYS A 212 20.87 -19.21 -6.10
N ASP A 213 20.10 -20.11 -6.70
CA ASP A 213 20.26 -20.55 -8.10
C ASP A 213 19.48 -19.65 -9.09
N SER A 214 18.80 -18.65 -8.56
CA SER A 214 18.04 -17.68 -9.33
C SER A 214 18.94 -16.48 -9.67
N ASN A 215 19.59 -16.50 -10.83
CA ASN A 215 20.15 -15.30 -11.49
C ASN A 215 19.08 -14.25 -11.87
N GLU A 216 17.84 -14.44 -11.40
CA GLU A 216 16.74 -13.57 -11.70
C GLU A 216 16.76 -12.32 -10.83
N PRO A 217 16.47 -11.14 -11.41
CA PRO A 217 16.39 -9.91 -10.64
C PRO A 217 15.23 -9.99 -9.63
N LYS A 218 15.44 -9.39 -8.45
CA LYS A 218 14.47 -9.37 -7.33
C LYS A 218 13.09 -8.91 -7.78
N GLU A 219 13.04 -7.91 -8.64
CA GLU A 219 11.82 -7.31 -9.20
C GLU A 219 11.03 -8.34 -10.02
N LYS A 220 11.71 -9.23 -10.74
CA LYS A 220 11.06 -10.32 -11.47
C LYS A 220 10.42 -11.32 -10.50
N ILE A 221 11.11 -11.66 -9.41
CA ILE A 221 10.56 -12.56 -8.38
C ILE A 221 9.25 -12.00 -7.84
N ILE A 222 9.29 -10.72 -7.42
CA ILE A 222 8.12 -10.03 -6.87
C ILE A 222 7.00 -9.94 -7.89
N ALA A 223 7.30 -9.60 -9.14
CA ALA A 223 6.30 -9.54 -10.20
C ALA A 223 5.60 -10.88 -10.42
N ASN A 224 6.33 -12.01 -10.35
CA ASN A 224 5.73 -13.34 -10.47
C ASN A 224 4.88 -13.71 -9.25
N ILE A 225 5.27 -13.32 -8.03
CA ILE A 225 4.41 -13.47 -6.84
C ILE A 225 3.12 -12.67 -7.03
N PHE A 226 3.22 -11.45 -7.55
CA PHE A 226 2.07 -10.60 -7.85
C PHE A 226 1.15 -11.24 -8.90
N ASP A 227 1.72 -11.81 -9.96
CA ASP A 227 0.97 -12.53 -11.00
C ASP A 227 0.23 -13.74 -10.41
N LEU A 228 0.91 -14.55 -9.59
CA LEU A 228 0.30 -15.70 -8.92
C LEU A 228 -0.89 -15.29 -8.04
N ARG A 229 -0.79 -14.13 -7.37
CA ARG A 229 -1.91 -13.57 -6.61
C ARG A 229 -3.03 -13.08 -7.51
N GLN A 230 -2.74 -12.29 -8.54
CA GLN A 230 -3.74 -11.78 -9.48
C GLN A 230 -4.51 -12.88 -10.19
N TYR A 231 -3.84 -14.00 -10.49
CA TYR A 231 -4.48 -15.17 -11.11
C TYR A 231 -5.13 -16.12 -10.09
N GLY A 232 -5.15 -15.77 -8.81
CA GLY A 232 -5.87 -16.50 -7.78
C GLY A 232 -5.20 -17.79 -7.31
N TYR A 233 -3.92 -18.03 -7.65
CA TYR A 233 -3.16 -19.17 -7.10
C TYR A 233 -2.78 -18.96 -5.64
N ILE A 234 -2.58 -17.71 -5.24
CA ILE A 234 -2.27 -17.31 -3.87
C ILE A 234 -3.33 -16.29 -3.45
N ILE A 235 -4.03 -16.56 -2.36
CA ILE A 235 -5.13 -15.72 -1.89
C ILE A 235 -4.85 -15.23 -0.46
N PRO A 236 -5.13 -13.95 -0.14
CA PRO A 236 -5.02 -13.46 1.21
C PRO A 236 -6.09 -14.10 2.09
N ILE A 237 -5.77 -14.33 3.36
CA ILE A 237 -6.74 -14.66 4.40
C ILE A 237 -7.03 -13.36 5.13
N GLU A 238 -8.16 -12.75 4.83
CA GLU A 238 -8.64 -11.56 5.55
C GLU A 238 -8.85 -11.86 7.05
N LYS A 239 -8.73 -10.81 7.87
CA LYS A 239 -9.12 -10.79 9.28
C LYS A 239 -10.44 -10.07 9.45
#